data_AF-A0A2G6CBH2-F1
#
_entry.id   AF-A0A2G6CBH2-F1
#
_cell.length_a   1.000
_cell.length_b   1.000
_cell.length_c   1.000
_cell.angle_alpha   90.00
_cell.angle_beta   90.00
_cell.angle_gamma   90.00
#
_symmetry.space_group_name_H-M   'P 1'
#
loop_
_entity.id
_entity.type
_entity.pdbx_description
1 polymer ?
#
loop_
_entity_poly.entity_id
_entity_poly.type
_entity_poly.pdbx_seq_one_letter_code
_entity_poly.pdbx_strand_id
1 'polypeptide(L)'
;MTLITSYGKIKTKLLIIGTILFFGGSFLFLGKINTTDAYFQDRIYCTIQGEHLTVSLKKNNNYLCKNYILYLKNRIYKEYQTIQKINKLIQQRENIIFWINIKNKKFENIKKINALIQKIQYNTAKFEKNLLTIIQKYLKKMLDQEYFYYNKIENNFIYINTSSQEIINLQNKITQIKNTIIQTQNAKTMDGLLHKLTQYLYLKKTIKGTLES
;
A
#
# COMPACT_ATOMS: atom_id res chain seq x y z
N MET A 1 8.50 -23.33 -25.65
CA MET A 1 7.95 -22.80 -24.38
C MET A 1 9.02 -21.90 -23.78
N THR A 2 9.02 -20.64 -24.18
CA THR A 2 10.18 -19.75 -24.07
C THR A 2 9.83 -18.61 -23.11
N LEU A 3 10.44 -18.66 -21.93
CA LEU A 3 10.41 -17.60 -20.91
C LEU A 3 11.17 -16.38 -21.44
N ILE A 4 10.46 -15.43 -22.06
CA ILE A 4 11.01 -14.09 -22.30
C ILE A 4 10.59 -13.21 -21.12
N THR A 5 11.35 -13.29 -20.03
CA THR A 5 11.45 -12.20 -19.07
C THR A 5 12.19 -11.05 -19.77
N SER A 6 11.44 -10.19 -20.46
CA SER A 6 12.02 -9.02 -21.13
C SER A 6 12.70 -8.11 -20.10
N TYR A 7 14.02 -8.06 -20.23
CA TYR A 7 15.00 -7.23 -19.54
C TYR A 7 14.84 -5.74 -19.87
N GLY A 8 13.65 -5.17 -19.60
CA GLY A 8 13.37 -3.74 -19.77
C GLY A 8 13.47 -2.90 -18.48
N LYS A 9 13.94 -3.47 -17.35
CA LYS A 9 13.75 -2.87 -16.01
C LYS A 9 15.03 -2.50 -15.23
N ILE A 10 16.19 -2.44 -15.88
CA ILE A 10 17.41 -1.92 -15.23
C ILE A 10 17.47 -0.38 -15.33
N LYS A 11 16.98 0.24 -16.40
CA LYS A 11 16.84 1.72 -16.48
C LYS A 11 15.71 2.30 -15.61
N THR A 12 14.68 1.52 -15.29
CA THR A 12 13.57 2.00 -14.42
C THR A 12 13.91 1.98 -12.93
N LYS A 13 14.94 1.21 -12.51
CA LYS A 13 15.43 1.23 -11.13
C LYS A 13 16.02 2.60 -10.76
N LEU A 14 16.74 3.26 -11.68
CA LEU A 14 17.30 4.59 -11.41
C LEU A 14 16.26 5.72 -11.42
N LEU A 15 15.19 5.62 -12.22
CA LEU A 15 14.24 6.72 -12.37
C LEU A 15 13.25 6.87 -11.19
N ILE A 16 12.92 5.75 -10.53
CA ILE A 16 12.13 5.75 -9.27
C ILE A 16 13.02 6.20 -8.10
N ILE A 17 14.31 5.87 -8.14
CA ILE A 17 15.31 6.32 -7.15
C ILE A 17 15.58 7.82 -7.30
N GLY A 18 15.67 8.34 -8.53
CA GLY A 18 15.90 9.77 -8.80
C GLY A 18 14.77 10.69 -8.36
N THR A 19 13.51 10.21 -8.37
CA THR A 19 12.37 10.98 -7.86
C THR A 19 12.22 10.92 -6.34
N ILE A 20 12.88 9.96 -5.67
CA ILE A 20 12.85 9.82 -4.21
C ILE A 20 14.11 10.42 -3.55
N LEU A 21 15.25 10.48 -4.27
CA LEU A 21 16.55 10.82 -3.68
C LEU A 21 17.27 12.05 -4.28
N PHE A 22 16.76 12.69 -5.34
CA PHE A 22 17.37 13.88 -5.94
C PHE A 22 16.52 15.15 -5.74
N PHE A 23 16.18 15.45 -4.48
CA PHE A 23 15.89 16.82 -4.05
C PHE A 23 16.55 17.03 -2.68
N GLY A 24 17.85 17.34 -2.72
CA GLY A 24 18.48 18.06 -1.62
C GLY A 24 17.64 19.30 -1.34
N GLY A 25 17.00 19.32 -0.17
CA GLY A 25 16.22 20.47 0.30
C GLY A 25 14.70 20.38 0.20
N SER A 26 14.08 19.33 -0.36
CA SER A 26 12.60 19.27 -0.39
C SER A 26 12.04 17.85 -0.50
N PHE A 27 11.45 17.43 0.61
CA PHE A 27 10.58 16.26 0.83
C PHE A 27 9.29 16.24 -0.05
N LEU A 28 9.38 16.56 -1.35
CA LEU A 28 8.21 16.89 -2.18
C LEU A 28 7.33 15.70 -2.62
N PHE A 29 7.72 14.46 -2.37
CA PHE A 29 6.80 13.31 -2.49
C PHE A 29 6.02 13.00 -1.20
N LEU A 30 6.41 13.59 -0.07
CA LEU A 30 5.70 13.51 1.20
C LEU A 30 4.95 14.82 1.52
N GLY A 31 5.34 15.94 0.92
CA GLY A 31 4.67 17.26 1.04
C GLY A 31 3.30 17.38 0.36
N LYS A 32 2.85 16.34 -0.36
CA LYS A 32 1.46 16.18 -0.80
C LYS A 32 0.87 14.84 -0.37
N ILE A 33 1.29 14.29 0.78
CA ILE A 33 0.34 13.53 1.58
C ILE A 33 -0.60 14.59 2.17
N ASN A 34 -1.55 15.05 1.35
CA ASN A 34 -2.78 15.59 1.92
C ASN A 34 -3.26 14.53 2.91
N THR A 35 -3.53 14.98 4.13
CA THR A 35 -4.06 14.24 5.28
C THR A 35 -5.45 13.65 5.03
N THR A 36 -5.80 13.37 3.78
CA THR A 36 -6.92 12.52 3.43
C THR A 36 -6.52 11.07 3.74
N ASP A 37 -7.34 10.40 4.52
CA ASP A 37 -7.32 8.96 4.88
C ASP A 37 -7.45 8.01 3.67
N ALA A 38 -6.82 8.34 2.54
CA ALA A 38 -6.80 7.49 1.37
C ALA A 38 -5.79 6.36 1.63
N TYR A 39 -6.32 5.18 1.94
CA TYR A 39 -5.55 3.96 2.14
C TYR A 39 -4.60 3.72 0.96
N PHE A 40 -3.45 3.11 1.20
CA PHE A 40 -2.46 2.79 0.17
C PHE A 40 -3.07 1.99 -0.98
N GLN A 41 -4.06 1.14 -0.67
CA GLN A 41 -4.83 0.37 -1.63
C GLN A 41 -5.60 1.23 -2.66
N ASP A 42 -5.92 2.48 -2.32
CA ASP A 42 -6.58 3.45 -3.23
C ASP A 42 -5.60 4.05 -4.26
N ARG A 43 -4.33 3.63 -4.23
CA ARG A 43 -3.27 4.08 -5.16
C ARG A 43 -2.73 2.94 -6.02
N ILE A 44 -3.28 1.74 -5.89
CA ILE A 44 -2.83 0.55 -6.62
C ILE A 44 -3.69 0.36 -7.87
N TYR A 45 -3.01 0.32 -9.02
CA TYR A 45 -3.59 0.16 -10.34
C TYR A 45 -3.31 -1.24 -10.90
N CYS A 46 -4.30 -1.79 -11.60
CA CYS A 46 -4.27 -3.10 -12.23
C CYS A 46 -4.50 -2.97 -13.74
N THR A 47 -3.71 -3.71 -14.51
CA THR A 47 -3.91 -3.95 -15.95
C THR A 47 -4.17 -5.42 -16.17
N ILE A 48 -5.21 -5.75 -16.94
CA ILE A 48 -5.55 -7.14 -17.27
C ILE A 48 -5.64 -7.27 -18.78
N GLN A 49 -4.79 -8.14 -19.33
CA GLN A 49 -4.72 -8.44 -20.76
C GLN A 49 -4.71 -9.96 -20.91
N GLY A 50 -5.86 -10.55 -21.25
CA GLY A 50 -6.03 -11.99 -21.25
C GLY A 50 -5.73 -12.59 -19.86
N GLU A 51 -4.75 -13.48 -19.80
CA GLU A 51 -4.31 -14.11 -18.55
C GLU A 51 -3.29 -13.28 -17.76
N HIS A 52 -2.73 -12.23 -18.36
CA HIS A 52 -1.70 -11.40 -17.72
C HIS A 52 -2.34 -10.33 -16.83
N LEU A 53 -1.92 -10.30 -15.57
CA LEU A 53 -2.26 -9.26 -14.60
C LEU A 53 -0.99 -8.52 -14.21
N THR A 54 -1.00 -7.20 -14.37
CA THR A 54 0.07 -6.33 -13.89
C THR A 54 -0.48 -5.42 -12.80
N VAL A 55 0.24 -5.31 -11.68
CA VAL A 55 -0.07 -4.41 -10.57
C VAL A 55 1.00 -3.32 -10.52
N SER A 56 0.60 -2.06 -10.38
CA SER A 56 1.53 -0.93 -10.33
C SER A 56 0.96 0.26 -9.57
N LEU A 57 1.80 1.28 -9.32
CA LEU A 57 1.38 2.58 -8.81
C LEU A 57 1.10 3.60 -9.94
N LYS A 58 1.30 3.22 -11.21
CA LYS A 58 1.15 4.13 -12.36
C LYS A 58 -0.25 4.01 -12.96
N LYS A 59 -0.92 5.16 -13.13
CA LYS A 59 -2.27 5.26 -13.67
C LYS A 59 -2.40 4.94 -15.16
N ASN A 60 -1.30 4.93 -15.95
CA ASN A 60 -1.28 4.80 -17.42
C ASN A 60 -2.31 3.80 -18.00
N ASN A 61 -3.53 4.26 -18.32
CA ASN A 61 -4.68 3.48 -18.79
C ASN A 61 -5.09 2.29 -17.91
N ASN A 62 -4.70 2.31 -16.63
CA ASN A 62 -4.97 1.25 -15.68
C ASN A 62 -6.17 1.60 -14.80
N TYR A 63 -6.95 0.59 -14.44
CA TYR A 63 -8.04 0.74 -13.47
C TYR A 63 -7.49 0.59 -12.06
N LEU A 64 -8.03 1.31 -11.09
CA LEU A 64 -7.77 1.01 -9.68
C LEU A 64 -8.15 -0.44 -9.41
N CYS A 65 -7.26 -1.22 -8.80
CA CYS A 65 -7.49 -2.63 -8.51
C CYS A 65 -8.78 -2.83 -7.70
N LYS A 66 -9.02 -1.95 -6.71
CA LYS A 66 -10.23 -1.91 -5.89
C LYS A 66 -11.50 -1.72 -6.73
N ASN A 67 -11.50 -0.75 -7.64
CA ASN A 67 -12.64 -0.48 -8.51
C ASN A 67 -12.89 -1.62 -9.49
N TYR A 68 -11.83 -2.23 -10.00
CA TYR A 68 -11.97 -3.37 -10.90
C TYR A 68 -12.52 -4.61 -10.18
N ILE A 69 -12.09 -4.89 -8.95
CA ILE A 69 -12.72 -5.94 -8.10
C ILE A 69 -14.20 -5.64 -7.89
N LEU A 70 -14.56 -4.39 -7.58
CA LEU A 70 -15.96 -3.99 -7.40
C LEU A 70 -16.79 -4.24 -8.67
N TYR A 71 -16.25 -3.86 -9.83
CA TYR A 71 -16.87 -4.17 -11.13
C TYR A 71 -17.09 -5.67 -11.33
N LEU A 72 -16.11 -6.51 -11.01
CA LEU A 72 -16.24 -7.98 -11.12
C LEU A 72 -17.30 -8.55 -10.16
N LYS A 73 -17.39 -8.04 -8.93
CA LYS A 73 -18.44 -8.43 -7.97
C LYS A 73 -19.83 -8.08 -8.48
N ASN A 74 -19.99 -6.88 -9.07
CA ASN A 74 -21.26 -6.48 -9.68
C ASN A 74 -21.62 -7.37 -10.88
N ARG A 75 -20.62 -7.84 -11.64
CA ARG A 75 -20.84 -8.79 -12.74
C ARG A 75 -21.32 -10.15 -12.23
N ILE A 76 -20.73 -10.68 -11.15
CA ILE A 76 -21.22 -11.90 -10.49
C ILE A 76 -22.68 -11.73 -10.04
N TYR A 77 -23.00 -10.60 -9.43
CA TYR A 77 -24.37 -10.31 -8.99
C TYR A 77 -25.38 -10.35 -10.15
N LYS A 78 -25.05 -9.75 -11.30
CA LYS A 78 -25.88 -9.83 -12.53
C LYS A 78 -26.05 -11.26 -13.04
N GLU A 79 -25.01 -12.08 -12.96
CA GLU A 79 -25.09 -13.51 -13.33
C GLU A 79 -26.04 -14.28 -12.39
N TYR A 80 -25.97 -14.02 -11.08
CA TYR A 80 -26.91 -14.61 -10.12
C TYR A 80 -28.37 -14.22 -10.38
N GLN A 81 -28.64 -12.93 -10.66
CA GLN A 81 -29.99 -12.50 -11.04
C GLN A 81 -30.50 -13.22 -12.30
N THR A 82 -29.62 -13.47 -13.26
CA THR A 82 -29.96 -14.22 -14.47
C THR A 82 -30.28 -15.67 -14.15
N ILE A 83 -29.46 -16.33 -13.32
CA ILE A 83 -29.71 -17.70 -12.85
C ILE A 83 -31.06 -17.82 -12.13
N GLN A 84 -31.44 -16.83 -11.32
CA GLN A 84 -32.76 -16.81 -10.67
C GLN A 84 -33.91 -16.76 -11.67
N LYS A 85 -33.81 -15.95 -12.74
CA LYS A 85 -34.80 -15.92 -13.82
C LYS A 85 -34.88 -17.27 -14.54
N ILE A 86 -33.74 -17.87 -14.87
CA ILE A 86 -33.67 -19.19 -15.51
C ILE A 86 -34.33 -20.26 -14.64
N ASN A 87 -34.14 -20.23 -13.32
CA ASN A 87 -34.79 -21.17 -12.41
C ASN A 87 -36.32 -21.09 -12.49
N LYS A 88 -36.90 -19.89 -12.68
CA LYS A 88 -38.35 -19.73 -12.86
C LYS A 88 -38.83 -20.37 -14.17
N LEU A 89 -38.09 -20.19 -15.26
CA LEU A 89 -38.40 -20.82 -16.56
C LEU A 89 -38.32 -22.35 -16.49
N ILE A 90 -37.33 -22.89 -15.78
CA ILE A 90 -37.22 -24.33 -15.52
C ILE A 90 -38.42 -24.84 -14.68
N GLN A 91 -38.85 -24.08 -13.66
CA GLN A 91 -40.02 -24.43 -12.86
C GLN A 91 -41.31 -24.45 -13.68
N GLN A 92 -41.41 -23.58 -14.70
CA GLN A 92 -42.51 -23.56 -15.67
C GLN A 92 -42.45 -24.70 -16.70
N ARG A 93 -41.45 -25.59 -16.60
CA ARG A 93 -41.20 -26.74 -17.50
C ARG A 93 -40.97 -26.36 -18.97
N GLU A 94 -40.66 -25.10 -19.25
CA GLU A 94 -40.26 -24.66 -20.58
C GLU A 94 -38.86 -25.20 -20.87
N ASN A 95 -38.67 -25.90 -22.00
CA ASN A 95 -37.37 -26.32 -22.56
C ASN A 95 -36.24 -26.55 -21.52
N ILE A 96 -36.49 -27.47 -20.57
CA ILE A 96 -35.70 -27.64 -19.34
C ILE A 96 -34.21 -27.86 -19.64
N ILE A 97 -33.89 -28.72 -20.62
CA ILE A 97 -32.52 -29.07 -20.98
C ILE A 97 -31.76 -27.83 -21.50
N PHE A 98 -32.40 -27.01 -22.34
CA PHE A 98 -31.82 -25.78 -22.85
C PHE A 98 -31.47 -24.82 -21.70
N TRP A 99 -32.42 -24.57 -20.79
CA TRP A 99 -32.21 -23.64 -19.68
C TRP A 99 -31.19 -24.12 -18.66
N ILE A 100 -31.14 -25.43 -18.38
CA ILE A 100 -30.08 -26.03 -17.54
C ILE A 100 -28.70 -25.77 -18.14
N ASN A 101 -28.54 -25.93 -19.45
CA ASN A 101 -27.26 -25.68 -20.12
C ASN A 101 -26.83 -24.21 -20.01
N ILE A 102 -27.75 -23.27 -20.16
CA ILE A 102 -27.46 -21.83 -19.98
C ILE A 102 -27.08 -21.54 -18.52
N LYS A 103 -27.82 -22.09 -17.54
CA LYS A 103 -27.52 -21.96 -16.11
C LYS A 103 -26.12 -22.46 -15.77
N ASN A 104 -25.72 -23.62 -16.27
CA ASN A 104 -24.39 -24.19 -16.03
C ASN A 104 -23.29 -23.29 -16.61
N LYS A 105 -23.46 -22.75 -17.82
CA LYS A 105 -22.53 -21.78 -18.41
C LYS A 105 -22.39 -20.52 -17.54
N LYS A 106 -23.48 -20.04 -16.92
CA LYS A 106 -23.43 -18.90 -16.00
C LYS A 106 -22.63 -19.21 -14.73
N PHE A 107 -22.83 -20.40 -14.14
CA PHE A 107 -22.01 -20.82 -12.99
C PHE A 107 -20.52 -20.91 -13.31
N GLU A 108 -20.16 -21.45 -14.47
CA GLU A 108 -18.76 -21.49 -14.91
C GLU A 108 -18.17 -20.08 -15.10
N ASN A 109 -18.95 -19.13 -15.62
CA ASN A 109 -18.52 -17.74 -15.69
C ASN A 109 -18.30 -17.12 -14.30
N ILE A 110 -19.19 -17.39 -13.32
CA ILE A 110 -19.01 -16.93 -11.93
C ILE A 110 -17.72 -17.49 -11.34
N LYS A 111 -17.43 -18.80 -11.53
CA LYS A 111 -16.17 -19.41 -11.08
C LYS A 111 -14.94 -18.72 -11.66
N LYS A 112 -14.95 -18.46 -12.98
CA LYS A 112 -13.86 -17.74 -13.67
C LYS A 112 -13.66 -16.31 -13.11
N ILE A 113 -14.76 -15.58 -12.86
CA ILE A 113 -14.67 -14.23 -12.30
C ILE A 113 -14.12 -14.28 -10.87
N ASN A 114 -14.57 -15.23 -10.03
CA ASN A 114 -14.05 -15.39 -8.67
C ASN A 114 -12.54 -15.71 -8.65
N ALA A 115 -12.09 -16.60 -9.53
CA ALA A 115 -10.67 -16.91 -9.69
C ALA A 115 -9.85 -15.67 -10.07
N LEU A 116 -10.40 -14.82 -10.96
CA LEU A 116 -9.76 -13.55 -11.33
C LEU A 116 -9.68 -12.57 -10.15
N ILE A 117 -10.74 -12.44 -9.35
CA ILE A 117 -10.74 -11.62 -8.13
C ILE A 117 -9.63 -12.08 -7.17
N GLN A 118 -9.56 -13.38 -6.90
CA GLN A 118 -8.52 -13.94 -6.03
C GLN A 118 -7.11 -13.67 -6.58
N LYS A 119 -6.92 -13.82 -7.89
CA LYS A 119 -5.64 -13.51 -8.57
C LYS A 119 -5.26 -12.03 -8.39
N ILE A 120 -6.22 -11.11 -8.51
CA ILE A 120 -5.98 -9.68 -8.30
C ILE A 120 -5.58 -9.39 -6.84
N GLN A 121 -6.33 -9.94 -5.89
CA GLN A 121 -6.06 -9.75 -4.46
C GLN A 121 -4.68 -10.27 -4.07
N TYR A 122 -4.33 -11.49 -4.50
CA TYR A 122 -3.03 -12.09 -4.26
C TYR A 122 -1.88 -11.24 -4.82
N ASN A 123 -1.98 -10.82 -6.08
CA ASN A 123 -0.92 -10.02 -6.71
C ASN A 123 -0.82 -8.62 -6.09
N THR A 124 -1.92 -8.03 -5.64
CA THR A 124 -1.94 -6.75 -4.92
C THR A 124 -1.21 -6.87 -3.59
N ALA A 125 -1.54 -7.88 -2.78
CA ALA A 125 -0.87 -8.13 -1.50
C ALA A 125 0.63 -8.43 -1.68
N LYS A 126 0.99 -9.23 -2.70
CA LYS A 126 2.39 -9.51 -3.03
C LYS A 126 3.15 -8.24 -3.45
N PHE A 127 2.52 -7.39 -4.26
CA PHE A 127 3.09 -6.11 -4.68
C PHE A 127 3.32 -5.19 -3.48
N GLU A 128 2.32 -5.02 -2.61
CA GLU A 128 2.42 -4.21 -1.39
C GLU A 128 3.55 -4.70 -0.49
N LYS A 129 3.62 -6.01 -0.20
CA LYS A 129 4.67 -6.59 0.63
C LYS A 129 6.06 -6.35 0.05
N ASN A 130 6.22 -6.53 -1.27
CA ASN A 130 7.51 -6.29 -1.92
C ASN A 130 7.92 -4.82 -1.84
N LEU A 131 6.97 -3.91 -2.04
CA LEU A 131 7.23 -2.48 -1.94
C LEU A 131 7.61 -2.09 -0.51
N LEU A 132 6.89 -2.60 0.50
CA LEU A 132 7.18 -2.40 1.92
C LEU A 132 8.62 -2.81 2.25
N THR A 133 9.03 -4.03 1.87
CA THR A 133 10.39 -4.53 2.11
C THR A 133 11.45 -3.64 1.46
N ILE A 134 11.21 -3.20 0.21
CA ILE A 134 12.14 -2.32 -0.51
C ILE A 134 12.28 -0.99 0.22
N ILE A 135 11.17 -0.35 0.56
CA ILE A 135 11.18 0.96 1.24
C ILE A 135 11.82 0.85 2.63
N GLN A 136 11.48 -0.18 3.41
CA GLN A 136 12.11 -0.43 4.72
C GLN A 136 13.63 -0.59 4.60
N LYS A 137 14.10 -1.33 3.59
CA LYS A 137 15.54 -1.48 3.33
C LYS A 137 16.22 -0.14 3.05
N TYR A 138 15.58 0.74 2.28
CA TYR A 138 16.12 2.08 2.00
C TYR A 138 16.11 2.97 3.24
N LEU A 139 15.02 2.95 4.02
CA LEU A 139 14.87 3.78 5.21
C LEU A 139 15.79 3.34 6.35
N LYS A 140 16.13 2.06 6.44
CA LYS A 140 16.88 1.50 7.57
C LYS A 140 18.13 2.31 7.92
N LYS A 141 19.01 2.54 6.93
CA LYS A 141 20.27 3.28 7.16
C LYS A 141 20.03 4.70 7.66
N MET A 142 19.07 5.41 7.07
CA MET A 142 18.71 6.79 7.47
C MET A 142 18.16 6.81 8.90
N LEU A 143 17.24 5.91 9.21
CA LEU A 143 16.59 5.84 10.52
C LEU A 143 17.54 5.38 11.63
N ASP A 144 18.48 4.48 11.33
CA ASP A 144 19.52 4.05 12.29
C ASP A 144 20.44 5.21 12.70
N GLN A 145 20.81 6.07 11.72
CA GLN A 145 21.61 7.26 11.98
C GLN A 145 20.86 8.27 12.87
N GLU A 146 19.58 8.49 12.57
CA GLU A 146 18.72 9.38 13.34
C GLU A 146 18.49 8.85 14.75
N TYR A 147 18.29 7.53 14.91
CA TYR A 147 18.17 6.89 16.21
C TYR A 147 19.41 7.13 17.07
N PHE A 148 20.60 6.96 16.49
CA PHE A 148 21.87 7.20 17.18
C PHE A 148 22.04 8.67 17.57
N TYR A 149 21.62 9.61 16.71
CA TYR A 149 21.61 11.03 17.02
C TYR A 149 20.73 11.34 18.24
N TYR A 150 19.49 10.88 18.27
CA TYR A 150 18.59 11.10 19.40
C TYR A 150 19.05 10.38 20.68
N ASN A 151 19.72 9.24 20.55
CA ASN A 151 20.33 8.55 21.69
C ASN A 151 21.47 9.36 22.32
N LYS A 152 22.27 10.08 21.53
CA LYS A 152 23.29 11.00 22.04
C LYS A 152 22.66 12.18 22.79
N ILE A 153 21.58 12.75 22.27
CA ILE A 153 20.89 13.85 22.96
C ILE A 153 20.31 13.36 24.29
N GLU A 154 19.68 12.17 24.30
CA GLU A 154 19.14 11.58 25.53
C GLU A 154 20.19 11.44 26.63
N ASN A 155 21.39 10.95 26.27
CA ASN A 155 22.50 10.79 27.20
C ASN A 155 22.98 12.12 27.81
N ASN A 156 22.83 13.24 27.10
CA ASN A 156 23.18 14.55 27.65
C ASN A 156 22.29 14.95 28.83
N PHE A 157 21.06 14.40 28.93
CA PHE A 157 20.17 14.69 30.05
C PHE A 157 20.47 13.91 31.33
N ILE A 158 21.23 12.81 31.26
CA ILE A 158 21.62 12.03 32.46
C ILE A 158 22.35 12.91 33.48
N TYR A 159 23.01 13.98 33.00
CA TYR A 159 23.78 14.92 33.81
C TYR A 159 22.97 16.17 34.21
N ILE A 160 21.70 16.27 33.81
CA ILE A 160 20.87 17.47 33.99
C ILE A 160 19.75 17.14 34.99
N ASN A 161 19.98 17.46 36.26
CA ASN A 161 18.97 17.30 37.32
C ASN A 161 18.10 18.57 37.39
N THR A 162 17.10 18.67 36.49
CA THR A 162 16.27 19.90 36.38
C THR A 162 14.78 19.59 36.45
N SER A 163 14.04 20.38 37.22
CA SER A 163 12.56 20.38 37.27
C SER A 163 11.90 21.21 36.15
N SER A 164 12.67 21.68 35.16
CA SER A 164 12.14 22.46 34.05
C SER A 164 11.19 21.62 33.20
N GLN A 165 9.94 22.08 33.10
CA GLN A 165 8.90 21.44 32.29
C GLN A 165 9.30 21.35 30.81
N GLU A 166 10.10 22.30 30.31
CA GLU A 166 10.60 22.30 28.93
C GLU A 166 11.58 21.15 28.67
N ILE A 167 12.50 20.92 29.62
CA ILE A 167 13.48 19.84 29.55
C ILE A 167 12.78 18.48 29.65
N ILE A 168 11.81 18.33 30.55
CA ILE A 168 10.99 17.11 30.67
C ILE A 168 10.21 16.84 29.37
N ASN A 169 9.59 17.88 28.79
CA ASN A 169 8.87 17.76 27.52
C ASN A 169 9.80 17.36 26.36
N LEU A 170 11.01 17.92 26.32
CA LEU A 170 12.02 17.57 25.32
C LEU A 170 12.49 16.11 25.46
N GLN A 171 12.76 15.65 26.69
CA GLN A 171 13.06 14.24 26.97
C GLN A 171 11.96 13.32 26.48
N ASN A 172 10.70 13.62 26.83
CA ASN A 172 9.54 12.83 26.39
C ASN A 172 9.44 12.76 24.86
N LYS A 173 9.63 13.89 24.15
CA LYS A 173 9.64 13.93 22.68
C LYS A 173 10.79 13.10 22.09
N ILE A 174 11.96 13.09 22.74
CA ILE A 174 13.13 12.29 22.32
C ILE A 174 12.87 10.79 22.51
N THR A 175 12.29 10.38 23.63
CA THR A 175 11.87 9.00 23.84
C THR A 175 10.80 8.60 22.82
N GLN A 176 9.83 9.48 22.56
CA GLN A 176 8.80 9.24 21.54
C GLN A 176 9.40 9.07 20.15
N ILE A 177 10.30 9.95 19.70
CA ILE A 177 10.86 9.85 18.35
C ILE A 177 11.71 8.59 18.17
N LYS A 178 12.47 8.18 19.20
CA LYS A 178 13.20 6.90 19.20
C LYS A 178 12.25 5.72 19.03
N ASN A 179 11.14 5.69 19.76
CA ASN A 179 10.12 4.67 19.62
C ASN A 179 9.48 4.67 18.23
N THR A 180 9.15 5.85 17.68
CA THR A 180 8.59 5.97 16.33
C THR A 180 9.56 5.49 15.27
N ILE A 181 10.88 5.70 15.42
CA ILE A 181 11.90 5.15 14.52
C ILE A 181 11.85 3.62 14.51
N ILE A 182 11.92 2.97 15.68
CA ILE A 182 11.86 1.51 15.80
C ILE A 182 10.55 0.98 15.20
N GLN A 183 9.43 1.62 15.51
CA GLN A 183 8.13 1.22 14.99
C GLN A 183 8.05 1.36 13.47
N THR A 184 8.67 2.39 12.89
CA THR A 184 8.70 2.63 11.43
C THR A 184 9.46 1.50 10.73
N GLN A 185 10.62 1.13 11.27
CA GLN A 185 11.42 0.01 10.75
C GLN A 185 10.65 -1.32 10.82
N ASN A 186 9.79 -1.49 11.82
CA ASN A 186 9.00 -2.70 12.07
C ASN A 186 7.54 -2.63 11.54
N ALA A 187 7.23 -1.71 10.63
CA ALA A 187 5.88 -1.63 10.05
C ALA A 187 5.49 -2.92 9.31
N LYS A 188 4.25 -3.40 9.52
CA LYS A 188 3.73 -4.63 8.89
C LYS A 188 2.99 -4.38 7.56
N THR A 189 2.53 -3.16 7.33
CA THR A 189 1.74 -2.74 6.17
C THR A 189 2.28 -1.41 5.61
N MET A 190 1.98 -1.11 4.35
CA MET A 190 2.36 0.17 3.75
C MET A 190 1.68 1.35 4.45
N ASP A 191 0.40 1.24 4.80
CA ASP A 191 -0.31 2.26 5.55
C ASP A 191 0.31 2.51 6.92
N GLY A 192 0.65 1.43 7.64
CA GLY A 192 1.34 1.54 8.93
C GLY A 192 2.72 2.20 8.81
N LEU A 193 3.46 1.92 7.73
CA LEU A 193 4.73 2.59 7.45
C LEU A 193 4.54 4.09 7.21
N LEU A 194 3.61 4.47 6.33
CA LEU A 194 3.35 5.86 5.99
C LEU A 194 2.88 6.69 7.20
N HIS A 195 2.00 6.11 8.01
CA HIS A 195 1.52 6.75 9.24
C HIS A 195 2.68 7.04 10.22
N LYS A 196 3.53 6.05 10.48
CA LYS A 196 4.67 6.19 11.40
C LYS A 196 5.75 7.12 10.86
N LEU A 197 6.00 7.11 9.55
CA LEU A 197 6.88 8.09 8.91
C LEU A 197 6.37 9.51 9.10
N THR A 198 5.06 9.73 8.95
CA THR A 198 4.44 11.05 9.15
C THR A 198 4.60 11.51 10.59
N GLN A 199 4.36 10.63 11.56
CA GLN A 199 4.61 10.90 12.98
C GLN A 199 6.08 11.24 13.26
N TYR A 200 7.02 10.47 12.70
CA TYR A 200 8.45 10.71 12.83
C TYR A 200 8.84 12.10 12.31
N LEU A 201 8.35 12.50 11.13
CA LEU A 201 8.64 13.82 10.55
C LEU A 201 8.07 14.96 11.39
N TYR A 202 6.87 14.78 11.92
CA TYR A 202 6.24 15.74 12.82
C TYR A 202 7.04 15.92 14.12
N LEU A 203 7.43 14.82 14.77
CA LEU A 203 8.25 14.84 15.99
C LEU A 203 9.62 15.47 15.71
N LYS A 204 10.27 15.11 14.60
CA LYS A 204 11.56 15.67 14.20
C LYS A 204 11.50 17.19 14.05
N LYS A 205 10.46 17.70 13.38
CA LYS A 205 10.26 19.15 13.21
C LYS A 205 10.05 19.84 14.56
N THR A 206 9.28 19.23 15.45
CA THR A 206 8.98 19.77 16.78
C THR A 206 10.23 19.85 17.66
N ILE A 207 11.04 18.79 17.70
CA ILE A 207 12.29 18.76 18.49
C ILE A 207 13.28 19.81 17.96
N LYS A 208 13.42 19.92 16.63
CA LYS A 208 14.32 20.92 16.03
C LYS A 208 13.94 22.35 16.45
N GLY A 209 12.64 22.68 16.38
CA GLY A 209 12.17 24.00 16.82
C GLY A 209 12.40 24.29 18.31
N THR A 210 12.42 23.26 19.18
CA THR A 210 12.74 23.40 20.61
C THR A 210 14.24 23.54 20.89
N LEU A 211 15.11 23.04 20.01
CA LEU A 211 16.57 23.15 20.16
C LEU A 211 17.14 24.46 19.62
N GLU A 212 16.40 25.16 18.75
CA GLU A 212 16.80 26.42 18.11
C GLU A 212 16.21 27.66 18.81
N SER A 213 15.27 27.47 19.75
CA SER A 213 14.65 28.50 20.59
C SER A 213 15.39 28.69 21.90
#